data_AF-A0A529LTW3-F1
#
_entry.id   AF-A0A529LTW3-F1
#
_cell.length_a   1.000
_cell.length_b   1.000
_cell.length_c   1.000
_cell.angle_alpha   90.00
_cell.angle_beta   90.00
_cell.angle_gamma   90.00
#
_symmetry.space_group_name_H-M   'P 1'
#
loop_
_entity.id
_entity.type
_entity.pdbx_description
1 polymer ?
#
loop_
_entity_poly.entity_id
_entity_poly.type
_entity_poly.pdbx_seq_one_letter_code
_entity_poly.pdbx_strand_id
1 'polypeptide(L)'
;MTVLDPKAFLTSIFNAAIAAADPERTIRDHLPAKPKGRTIVIGAGKGSAQMAAAFEKAWDGPIEGLVVTRYGYGATCERIEIIEAAHPVPDAAGLEASRRLLAKVQDLTEDDLVV
;
A
#
# COMPACT_ATOMS: atom_id res chain seq x y z
N MET A 1 -44.91 0.80 1.09
CA MET A 1 -43.64 0.23 0.58
C MET A 1 -43.15 1.16 -0.50
N THR A 2 -42.02 1.84 -0.28
CA THR A 2 -41.38 2.63 -1.33
C THR A 2 -40.94 1.67 -2.44
N VAL A 3 -41.34 1.96 -3.67
CA VAL A 3 -40.85 1.25 -4.85
C VAL A 3 -39.34 1.52 -4.90
N LEU A 4 -38.53 0.49 -4.68
CA LEU A 4 -37.09 0.55 -4.80
C LEU A 4 -36.75 0.94 -6.24
N ASP A 5 -36.00 2.03 -6.43
CA ASP A 5 -35.34 2.31 -7.71
C ASP A 5 -34.22 1.27 -7.90
N PRO A 6 -34.34 0.33 -8.86
CA PRO A 6 -33.38 -0.74 -9.04
C PRO A 6 -31.96 -0.21 -9.35
N LYS A 7 -31.85 0.91 -10.07
CA LYS A 7 -30.54 1.48 -10.42
C LYS A 7 -29.86 2.02 -9.18
N ALA A 8 -30.55 2.84 -8.39
CA ALA A 8 -30.01 3.37 -7.14
C ALA A 8 -29.61 2.24 -6.18
N PHE A 9 -30.43 1.19 -6.06
CA PHE A 9 -30.13 0.04 -5.23
C PHE A 9 -28.85 -0.69 -5.68
N LEU A 10 -28.76 -1.06 -6.97
CA LEU A 10 -27.57 -1.77 -7.49
C LEU A 10 -26.31 -0.91 -7.43
N THR A 11 -26.40 0.40 -7.70
CA THR A 11 -25.28 1.33 -7.52
C THR A 11 -24.82 1.39 -6.06
N SER A 12 -25.75 1.34 -5.10
CA SER A 12 -25.37 1.33 -3.68
C SER A 12 -24.58 0.07 -3.30
N ILE A 13 -24.93 -1.09 -3.85
CA ILE A 13 -24.21 -2.35 -3.62
C ILE A 13 -22.81 -2.28 -4.26
N PHE A 14 -22.71 -1.77 -5.49
CA PHE A 14 -21.43 -1.55 -6.16
C PHE A 14 -20.50 -0.62 -5.37
N ASN A 15 -21.03 0.50 -4.88
CA ASN A 15 -20.27 1.43 -4.06
C ASN A 15 -19.84 0.82 -2.73
N ALA A 16 -20.67 -0.02 -2.11
CA ALA A 16 -20.29 -0.76 -0.92
C ALA A 16 -19.11 -1.71 -1.19
N ALA A 17 -19.09 -2.38 -2.35
CA ALA A 17 -17.97 -3.23 -2.75
C ALA A 17 -16.67 -2.44 -2.99
N ILE A 18 -16.75 -1.25 -3.62
CA ILE A 18 -15.59 -0.35 -3.76
C ILE A 18 -15.09 0.07 -2.38
N ALA A 19 -16.00 0.51 -1.50
CA ALA A 19 -15.64 0.98 -0.17
C ALA A 19 -14.98 -0.11 0.70
N ALA A 20 -15.37 -1.37 0.51
CA ALA A 20 -14.74 -2.51 1.19
C ALA A 20 -13.30 -2.77 0.73
N ALA A 21 -12.95 -2.34 -0.50
CA ALA A 21 -11.61 -2.46 -1.08
C ALA A 21 -10.79 -1.16 -1.02
N ASP A 22 -11.31 -0.11 -0.37
CA ASP A 22 -10.63 1.18 -0.22
C ASP A 22 -9.46 1.06 0.78
N PRO A 23 -8.20 1.24 0.35
CA PRO A 23 -7.04 1.06 1.23
C PRO A 23 -7.05 2.00 2.44
N GLU A 24 -7.61 3.21 2.36
CA GLU A 24 -7.68 4.11 3.52
C GLU A 24 -8.55 3.57 4.65
N ARG A 25 -9.56 2.77 4.31
CA ARG A 25 -10.45 2.11 5.28
C ARG A 25 -9.85 0.78 5.71
N THR A 26 -9.58 -0.09 4.75
CA THR A 26 -9.22 -1.48 5.03
C THR A 26 -7.90 -1.59 5.79
N ILE A 27 -6.90 -0.76 5.47
CA ILE A 27 -5.60 -0.79 6.17
C ILE A 27 -5.75 -0.30 7.61
N ARG A 28 -6.47 0.80 7.83
CA ARG A 28 -6.69 1.37 9.17
C ARG A 28 -7.30 0.33 10.12
N ASP A 29 -8.26 -0.45 9.62
CA ASP A 29 -8.99 -1.42 10.42
C ASP A 29 -8.19 -2.72 10.69
N HIS A 30 -7.09 -2.94 9.95
CA HIS A 30 -6.30 -4.18 10.00
C HIS A 30 -4.81 -3.94 10.23
N LEU A 31 -4.45 -2.82 10.87
CA LEU A 31 -3.05 -2.55 11.20
C LEU A 31 -2.48 -3.66 12.12
N PRO A 32 -1.26 -4.14 11.85
CA PRO A 32 -0.59 -5.07 12.74
C PRO A 32 -0.24 -4.41 14.08
N ALA A 33 0.06 -5.23 15.09
CA ALA A 33 0.63 -4.73 16.33
C ALA A 33 2.01 -4.10 16.07
N LYS A 34 2.33 -3.01 16.77
CA LYS A 34 3.62 -2.34 16.65
C LYS A 34 4.74 -3.28 17.16
N PRO A 35 5.84 -3.44 16.41
CA PRO A 35 7.00 -4.21 16.87
C PRO A 35 7.72 -3.51 18.03
N LYS A 36 8.67 -4.21 18.66
CA LYS A 36 9.65 -3.56 19.55
C LYS A 36 10.76 -2.86 18.77
N GLY A 37 11.13 -3.43 17.62
CA GLY A 37 12.12 -2.93 16.68
C GLY A 37 11.51 -2.02 15.62
N ARG A 38 12.06 -2.08 14.41
CA ARG A 38 11.70 -1.23 13.28
C ARG A 38 10.44 -1.72 12.60
N THR A 39 9.71 -0.79 11.98
CA THR A 39 8.64 -1.09 11.02
C THR A 39 9.12 -0.73 9.61
N ILE A 40 9.25 -1.73 8.75
CA ILE A 40 9.69 -1.58 7.37
C ILE A 40 8.52 -1.92 6.43
N VAL A 41 8.06 -0.94 5.65
CA VAL A 41 7.00 -1.15 4.65
C VAL A 41 7.62 -1.48 3.29
N ILE A 42 7.23 -2.61 2.71
CA ILE A 42 7.70 -3.10 1.41
C ILE A 42 6.50 -3.40 0.52
N GLY A 43 6.51 -2.93 -0.71
CA GLY A 43 5.38 -3.15 -1.62
C GLY A 43 5.76 -3.12 -3.08
N ALA A 44 5.01 -3.87 -3.89
CA ALA A 44 5.10 -3.84 -5.34
C ALA A 44 3.71 -4.05 -5.95
N GLY A 45 3.31 -3.22 -6.91
CA GLY A 45 2.04 -3.41 -7.63
C GLY A 45 1.36 -2.12 -8.09
N LYS A 46 0.22 -2.27 -8.78
CA LYS A 46 -0.51 -1.13 -9.37
C LYS A 46 -1.14 -0.20 -8.33
N GLY A 47 -1.55 -0.74 -7.18
CA GLY A 47 -2.15 0.01 -6.07
C GLY A 47 -1.22 0.18 -4.86
N SER A 48 0.03 -0.27 -4.97
CA SER A 48 0.96 -0.33 -3.83
C SER A 48 1.29 1.07 -3.29
N ALA A 49 1.43 2.07 -4.15
CA ALA A 49 1.72 3.45 -3.72
C ALA A 49 0.57 4.05 -2.90
N GLN A 50 -0.68 3.83 -3.30
CA GLN A 50 -1.86 4.29 -2.55
C GLN A 50 -2.01 3.52 -1.22
N MET A 51 -1.73 2.22 -1.22
CA MET A 51 -1.69 1.42 0.00
C MET A 51 -0.61 1.90 0.96
N ALA A 52 0.59 2.24 0.45
CA ALA A 52 1.69 2.78 1.24
C ALA A 52 1.31 4.12 1.89
N ALA A 53 0.73 5.04 1.13
CA ALA A 53 0.27 6.33 1.65
C ALA A 53 -0.82 6.17 2.73
N ALA A 54 -1.77 5.25 2.51
CA ALA A 54 -2.79 4.93 3.50
C ALA A 54 -2.20 4.32 4.77
N PHE A 55 -1.23 3.40 4.63
CA PHE A 55 -0.52 2.80 5.76
C PHE A 55 0.26 3.86 6.54
N GLU A 56 1.06 4.69 5.86
CA GLU A 56 1.83 5.77 6.47
C GLU A 56 0.95 6.73 7.27
N LYS A 57 -0.19 7.14 6.71
CA LYS A 57 -1.16 8.02 7.36
C LYS A 57 -1.81 7.38 8.60
N ALA A 58 -2.05 6.07 8.58
CA ALA A 58 -2.71 5.36 9.66
C ALA A 58 -1.72 4.90 10.75
N TRP A 59 -0.43 4.77 10.43
CA TRP A 59 0.57 4.24 11.34
C TRP A 59 1.08 5.30 12.32
N ASP A 60 0.84 5.04 13.60
CA ASP A 60 1.26 5.89 14.71
C ASP A 60 2.64 5.47 15.25
N GLY A 61 3.71 5.80 14.52
CA GLY A 61 5.07 5.50 14.97
C GLY A 61 6.14 5.70 13.91
N PRO A 62 7.41 5.43 14.27
CA PRO A 62 8.50 5.40 13.31
C PRO A 62 8.21 4.33 12.24
N ILE A 63 8.35 4.73 10.99
CA ILE A 63 8.29 3.84 9.84
C ILE A 63 9.34 4.26 8.85
N GLU A 64 9.78 3.28 8.07
CA GLU A 64 10.56 3.50 6.88
C GLU A 64 10.08 2.50 5.83
N GLY A 65 10.35 2.74 4.55
CA GLY A 65 9.89 1.80 3.54
C GLY A 65 10.34 2.14 2.14
N LEU A 66 10.11 1.18 1.25
CA LEU A 66 10.28 1.36 -0.17
C LEU A 66 9.17 0.60 -0.89
N VAL A 67 8.47 1.26 -1.79
CA VAL A 67 7.36 0.70 -2.54
C VAL A 67 7.52 1.00 -4.02
N VAL A 68 7.23 -0.01 -4.85
CA VAL A 68 7.36 0.07 -6.31
C VAL A 68 5.99 0.05 -6.94
N THR A 69 5.73 0.99 -7.83
CA THR A 69 4.50 1.03 -8.65
C THR A 69 4.84 1.30 -10.12
N ARG A 70 3.80 1.44 -10.95
CA ARG A 70 3.98 1.73 -12.39
C ARG A 70 4.09 3.23 -12.64
N TYR A 71 4.77 3.62 -13.73
CA TYR A 71 4.90 5.02 -14.14
C TYR A 71 3.58 5.79 -14.20
N GLY A 72 3.57 6.97 -13.57
CA GLY A 72 2.43 7.88 -13.46
C GLY A 72 1.40 7.51 -12.39
N TYR A 73 1.71 6.57 -11.50
CA TYR A 73 0.79 6.07 -10.45
C TYR A 73 1.37 6.18 -9.04
N GLY A 74 2.48 6.89 -8.88
CA GLY A 74 3.05 7.25 -7.59
C GLY A 74 2.04 7.98 -6.70
N ALA A 75 2.31 7.93 -5.40
CA ALA A 75 1.56 8.63 -4.38
C ALA A 75 2.54 9.39 -3.49
N THR A 76 2.10 10.50 -2.90
CA THR A 76 2.93 11.24 -1.94
C THR A 76 3.01 10.45 -0.64
N CYS A 77 4.24 10.15 -0.23
CA CYS A 77 4.60 9.62 1.09
C CYS A 77 5.77 10.44 1.61
N GLU A 78 5.81 10.70 2.91
CA GLU A 78 6.85 11.47 3.59
C GLU A 78 7.99 10.58 4.10
N ARG A 79 7.68 9.35 4.51
CA ARG A 79 8.60 8.41 5.19
C ARG A 79 8.85 7.14 4.39
N ILE A 80 7.91 6.77 3.51
CA ILE A 80 8.05 5.65 2.58
C ILE A 80 8.49 6.17 1.21
N GLU A 81 9.58 5.62 0.67
CA GLU A 81 10.00 5.97 -0.69
C GLU A 81 9.13 5.27 -1.73
N ILE A 82 8.71 6.00 -2.77
CA ILE A 82 7.97 5.46 -3.91
C ILE A 82 8.84 5.49 -5.16
N ILE A 83 9.08 4.32 -5.76
CA ILE A 83 9.74 4.19 -7.06
C ILE A 83 8.71 3.79 -8.10
N GLU A 84 8.79 4.39 -9.29
CA GLU A 84 8.03 3.96 -10.45
C GLU A 84 8.90 3.14 -11.41
N ALA A 85 8.33 2.09 -11.97
CA ALA A 85 8.97 1.18 -12.92
C ALA A 85 8.02 0.76 -14.05
N ALA A 86 8.55 0.16 -15.11
CA ALA A 86 7.73 -0.25 -16.25
C ALA A 86 6.79 -1.43 -15.94
N HIS A 87 5.62 -1.41 -16.57
CA HIS A 87 4.67 -2.51 -16.65
C HIS A 87 3.91 -2.42 -17.99
N PRO A 88 3.64 -3.51 -18.72
CA PRO A 88 3.79 -4.92 -18.29
C PRO A 88 5.19 -5.52 -18.52
N VAL A 89 6.02 -4.90 -19.35
CA VAL A 89 7.38 -5.38 -19.62
C VAL A 89 8.35 -4.69 -18.65
N PRO A 90 9.14 -5.45 -17.86
CA PRO A 90 10.09 -4.86 -16.92
C PRO A 90 11.20 -4.05 -17.58
N ASP A 91 11.74 -3.07 -16.86
CA ASP A 91 12.85 -2.23 -17.27
C ASP A 91 13.95 -2.17 -16.19
N ALA A 92 15.00 -1.37 -16.45
CA ALA A 92 16.12 -1.21 -15.53
C ALA A 92 15.71 -0.59 -14.19
N ALA A 93 14.70 0.30 -14.17
CA ALA A 93 14.17 0.88 -12.95
C ALA A 93 13.54 -0.21 -12.06
N GLY A 94 12.76 -1.11 -12.64
CA GLY A 94 12.18 -2.25 -11.92
C GLY A 94 13.24 -3.20 -11.34
N LEU A 95 14.33 -3.45 -12.06
CA LEU A 95 15.44 -4.26 -11.57
C LEU A 95 16.13 -3.61 -10.36
N GLU A 96 16.50 -2.33 -10.47
CA GLU A 96 17.15 -1.61 -9.37
C GLU A 96 16.21 -1.47 -8.15
N ALA A 97 14.92 -1.20 -8.39
CA ALA A 97 13.93 -1.14 -7.33
C ALA A 97 13.86 -2.46 -6.57
N SER A 98 13.84 -3.59 -7.30
CA SER A 98 13.84 -4.94 -6.69
C SER A 98 15.10 -5.20 -5.86
N ARG A 99 16.28 -4.77 -6.32
CA ARG A 99 17.53 -4.87 -5.56
C ARG A 99 17.46 -4.07 -4.25
N ARG A 100 16.91 -2.85 -4.31
CA ARG A 100 16.76 -1.98 -3.15
C ARG A 100 15.72 -2.50 -2.16
N LEU A 101 14.61 -3.06 -2.63
CA LEU A 101 13.62 -3.74 -1.79
C LEU A 101 14.27 -4.86 -0.98
N LEU A 102 15.06 -5.73 -1.64
CA LEU A 102 15.76 -6.82 -0.97
C LEU A 102 16.76 -6.31 0.07
N ALA A 103 17.56 -5.30 -0.28
CA ALA A 103 18.52 -4.71 0.66
C ALA A 103 17.84 -4.13 1.91
N LYS A 104 16.62 -3.59 1.78
CA LYS A 104 15.89 -2.97 2.89
C LYS A 104 15.34 -3.96 3.91
N VAL A 105 15.26 -5.24 3.55
CA VAL A 105 14.85 -6.34 4.43
C VAL A 105 16.01 -7.24 4.85
N GLN A 106 17.25 -6.80 4.62
CA GLN A 106 18.43 -7.46 5.19
C GLN A 106 18.65 -7.02 6.65
N ASP A 107 19.35 -7.87 7.40
CA ASP A 107 19.76 -7.61 8.80
C ASP A 107 18.60 -7.24 9.73
N LEU A 108 17.46 -7.93 9.55
CA LEU A 108 16.31 -7.85 10.44
C LEU A 108 16.46 -8.80 11.63
N THR A 109 15.82 -8.44 12.74
CA THR A 109 15.71 -9.27 13.94
C THR A 109 14.26 -9.72 14.15
N GLU A 110 14.04 -10.64 15.10
CA GLU A 110 12.69 -11.06 15.50
C GLU A 110 11.84 -9.93 16.11
N ASP A 111 12.50 -8.84 16.53
CA ASP A 111 11.83 -7.66 17.05
C ASP A 111 11.37 -6.70 15.94
N ASP A 112 11.79 -6.86 14.68
CA ASP A 112 11.39 -6.01 13.55
C ASP A 112 10.10 -6.51 12.89
N LEU A 113 9.33 -5.59 12.29
CA LEU A 113 8.14 -5.90 11.48
C LEU A 113 8.37 -5.48 10.03
N VAL A 114 8.15 -6.42 9.11
CA VAL A 114 7.97 -6.13 7.69
C VAL A 114 6.48 -6.15 7.38
N VAL A 115 6.00 -5.07 6.76
CA VAL A 115 4.63 -4.92 6.26
C VAL A 115 4.64 -5.00 4.75
#